data_AF-A0AAJ5YYR0-F1
#
_entry.id   AF-A0AAJ5YYR0-F1
#
_cell.length_a   1.000
_cell.length_b   1.000
_cell.length_c   1.000
_cell.angle_alpha   90.00
_cell.angle_beta   90.00
_cell.angle_gamma   90.00
#
_symmetry.space_group_name_H-M   'P 1'
#
loop_
_entity.id
_entity.type
_entity.pdbx_description
1 polymer ?
#
loop_
_entity_poly.entity_id
_entity_poly.type
_entity_poly.pdbx_seq_one_letter_code
_entity_poly.pdbx_strand_id
1 'polypeptide(L)'
;MSEEDALSVNQNYAHNVPSMTPVQAQIPVTEFVSALAPEEEVEEEDELGWLRRLPWWRRPRPLWLFPVVFLFALAAGIMLAARFWSQLSDRTGRKHILFAALGGGLVNDTVAFAVSAVPMSRIPTGWWILVWGSVIEGVLGSTGVVTAMAQSYMTDVTASGTRSHEFALLTGTLFLGVAFGPTIGGLITKYTESLSSTILVAVAVRLFIFVITPGLPDSLRPDVRIRAVAEHRTRLHEAYEHQSKTMHAWVTVKQVLMTPFHNLAFLLPQGRSDHYERLRGDESGNFQAHSRHEPRNASLLFLSAAYAVEVTCMAVVPIKIQYVQLVFGWSSSAVGLFVSFSAMTRMLTLTVLLPLIVR
;
A
#
# COMPACT_ATOMS: atom_id res chain seq x y z
N MET A 1 48.65 46.21 29.44
CA MET A 1 48.10 46.47 28.10
C MET A 1 47.01 45.43 27.88
N SER A 2 45.94 45.45 28.67
CA SER A 2 44.73 46.30 28.65
C SER A 2 43.84 46.03 27.44
N GLU A 3 42.62 45.58 27.73
CA GLU A 3 41.49 45.24 26.83
C GLU A 3 41.00 46.41 25.94
N GLU A 4 41.75 47.50 25.82
CA GLU A 4 41.40 48.67 25.00
C GLU A 4 41.93 48.61 23.56
N ASP A 5 42.93 47.78 23.24
CA ASP A 5 43.53 47.75 21.90
C ASP A 5 42.83 46.81 20.89
N ALA A 6 41.85 46.01 21.33
CA ALA A 6 41.05 45.17 20.43
C ALA A 6 39.79 45.86 19.88
N LEU A 7 39.47 47.07 20.37
CA LEU A 7 38.26 47.83 20.02
C LEU A 7 38.48 48.93 18.96
N SER A 8 39.72 49.20 18.54
CA SER A 8 40.03 50.30 17.61
C SER A 8 40.12 49.91 16.13
N VAL A 9 40.06 48.63 15.78
CA VAL A 9 40.13 48.17 14.36
C VAL A 9 38.73 48.08 13.70
N ASN A 10 37.65 48.17 14.48
CA ASN A 10 36.29 47.92 13.98
C ASN A 10 35.41 49.18 13.87
N GLN A 11 36.02 50.37 13.76
CA GLN A 11 35.28 51.65 13.79
C GLN A 11 35.33 52.47 12.49
N ASN A 12 36.01 51.99 11.43
CA ASN A 12 36.13 52.72 10.16
C ASN A 12 35.34 52.13 8.97
N TYR A 13 34.44 51.17 9.19
CA TYR A 13 33.54 50.64 8.14
C TYR A 13 32.04 50.93 8.39
N ALA A 14 31.71 51.79 9.36
CA ALA A 14 30.33 52.10 9.74
C ALA A 14 29.82 53.46 9.20
N HIS A 15 30.42 54.01 8.14
CA HIS A 15 29.94 55.20 7.45
C HIS A 15 29.69 54.93 5.96
N ASN A 16 28.62 54.18 5.67
CA ASN A 16 27.80 54.27 4.45
C ASN A 16 26.71 53.18 4.43
N VAL A 17 25.86 53.17 5.47
CA VAL A 17 24.63 52.37 5.47
C VAL A 17 23.46 53.35 5.43
N PRO A 18 22.66 53.41 4.35
CA PRO A 18 21.45 54.22 4.33
C PRO A 18 20.49 53.71 5.41
N SER A 19 20.01 54.63 6.24
CA SER A 19 19.02 54.38 7.28
C SER A 19 17.72 53.81 6.70
N MET A 20 17.51 52.50 6.84
CA MET A 20 16.21 51.88 6.61
C MET A 20 15.37 51.96 7.88
N THR A 21 14.32 52.78 7.82
CA THR A 21 13.17 52.75 8.73
C THR A 21 12.58 51.33 8.83
N PRO A 22 12.05 50.89 9.98
CA PRO A 22 11.33 49.62 10.05
C PRO A 22 9.95 49.82 9.39
N VAL A 23 9.87 49.62 8.07
CA VAL A 23 8.59 49.50 7.38
C VAL A 23 8.10 48.07 7.58
N GLN A 24 7.08 47.98 8.41
CA GLN A 24 6.24 46.82 8.63
C GLN A 24 5.50 46.48 7.32
N ALA A 25 6.17 45.75 6.43
CA ALA A 25 5.58 45.25 5.19
C ALA A 25 5.16 43.79 5.38
N GLN A 26 3.93 43.60 5.88
CA GLN A 26 3.16 42.39 5.58
C GLN A 26 2.89 42.40 4.08
N ILE A 27 3.73 41.71 3.30
CA ILE A 27 3.46 41.48 1.89
C ILE A 27 2.64 40.18 1.81
N PRO A 28 1.38 40.23 1.34
CA PRO A 28 0.60 39.02 1.14
C PRO A 28 1.20 38.25 -0.05
N VAL A 29 1.54 36.98 0.18
CA VAL A 29 2.14 36.04 -0.78
C VAL A 29 1.31 35.88 -2.08
N THR A 30 0.07 36.38 -2.08
CA THR A 30 -0.85 36.38 -3.24
C THR A 30 -0.43 37.31 -4.36
N GLU A 31 0.27 38.42 -4.09
CA GLU A 31 0.55 39.45 -5.10
C GLU A 31 1.82 39.16 -5.92
N PHE A 32 2.75 38.37 -5.36
CA PHE A 32 3.94 37.92 -6.09
C PHE A 32 3.63 36.77 -7.06
N VAL A 33 2.57 36.00 -6.79
CA VAL A 33 2.11 34.91 -7.67
C VAL A 33 1.40 35.46 -8.92
N SER A 34 0.75 36.63 -8.84
CA SER A 34 0.07 37.22 -10.02
C SER A 34 1.01 37.96 -10.97
N ALA A 35 2.23 38.31 -10.55
CA ALA A 35 3.15 39.15 -11.32
C ALA A 35 4.10 38.36 -12.25
N LEU A 36 4.14 37.02 -12.16
CA LEU A 36 5.07 36.15 -12.91
C LEU A 36 4.41 35.28 -13.98
N ALA A 37 3.09 35.37 -14.16
CA ALA A 37 2.39 34.73 -15.26
C ALA A 37 2.12 35.79 -16.34
N PRO A 38 2.84 35.81 -17.48
CA PRO A 38 2.24 36.41 -18.66
C PRO A 38 0.96 35.64 -18.94
N GLU A 39 -0.18 36.34 -18.97
CA GLU A 39 -1.45 35.84 -19.50
C GLU A 39 -1.28 35.57 -21.00
N GLU A 40 -0.60 34.48 -21.35
CA GLU A 40 -1.00 33.73 -22.53
C GLU A 40 -2.30 33.03 -22.13
N GLU A 41 -3.42 33.67 -22.46
CA GLU A 41 -4.70 32.98 -22.63
C GLU A 41 -4.49 31.91 -23.70
N VAL A 42 -3.95 30.76 -23.28
CA VAL A 42 -4.22 29.51 -23.95
C VAL A 42 -5.72 29.34 -23.77
N GLU A 43 -6.48 29.48 -24.87
CA GLU A 43 -7.83 28.95 -24.98
C GLU A 43 -7.75 27.44 -24.69
N GLU A 44 -7.66 27.07 -23.42
CA GLU A 44 -8.11 25.77 -22.94
C GLU A 44 -9.61 25.79 -23.21
N GLU A 45 -10.00 25.35 -24.42
CA GLU A 45 -11.35 24.86 -24.65
C GLU A 45 -11.71 24.02 -23.44
N ASP A 46 -12.74 24.46 -22.73
CA ASP A 46 -13.21 24.01 -21.44
C ASP A 46 -13.58 22.51 -21.49
N GLU A 47 -12.57 21.61 -21.57
CA GLU A 47 -12.69 20.16 -21.77
C GLU A 47 -13.50 19.51 -20.63
N LEU A 48 -13.67 20.23 -19.53
CA LEU A 48 -14.40 19.84 -18.33
C LEU A 48 -15.73 20.60 -18.16
N GLY A 49 -16.07 21.54 -19.05
CA GLY A 49 -17.31 22.31 -19.02
C GLY A 49 -18.58 21.44 -19.13
N TRP A 50 -18.48 20.27 -19.76
CA TRP A 50 -19.56 19.28 -19.81
C TRP A 50 -19.88 18.66 -18.44
N LEU A 51 -18.95 18.62 -17.48
CA LEU A 51 -19.20 18.14 -16.11
C LEU A 51 -20.23 19.01 -15.39
N ARG A 52 -20.26 20.32 -15.72
CA ARG A 52 -21.23 21.26 -15.15
C ARG A 52 -22.66 20.99 -15.64
N ARG A 53 -22.82 20.35 -16.81
CA ARG A 53 -24.11 19.99 -17.41
C ARG A 53 -24.68 18.68 -16.87
N LEU A 54 -23.89 17.89 -16.13
CA LEU A 54 -24.35 16.62 -15.56
C LEU A 54 -25.26 16.83 -14.33
N PRO A 55 -26.25 15.95 -14.13
CA PRO A 55 -27.05 15.90 -12.91
C PRO A 55 -26.18 15.75 -11.65
N TRP A 56 -26.67 16.22 -10.51
CA TRP A 56 -25.90 16.30 -9.26
C TRP A 56 -25.30 14.96 -8.79
N TRP A 57 -25.92 13.82 -9.13
CA TRP A 57 -25.45 12.46 -8.81
C TRP A 57 -24.34 11.92 -9.73
N ARG A 58 -24.07 12.58 -10.87
CA ARG A 58 -22.99 12.22 -11.82
C ARG A 58 -21.76 13.12 -11.70
N ARG A 59 -21.83 14.20 -10.90
CA ARG A 59 -20.69 15.09 -10.67
C ARG A 59 -19.70 14.43 -9.70
N PRO A 60 -18.41 14.31 -10.04
CA PRO A 60 -17.41 13.83 -9.09
C PRO A 60 -17.28 14.84 -7.95
N ARG A 61 -17.91 14.58 -6.80
CA ARG A 61 -17.65 15.31 -5.56
C ARG A 61 -16.96 14.38 -4.57
N PRO A 62 -15.83 14.77 -3.97
CA PRO A 62 -15.13 13.96 -2.97
C PRO A 62 -16.01 13.49 -1.81
N LEU A 63 -17.06 14.25 -1.48
CA LEU A 63 -17.97 13.93 -0.39
C LEU A 63 -18.76 12.62 -0.58
N TRP A 64 -19.04 12.22 -1.82
CA TRP A 64 -19.71 10.93 -2.11
C TRP A 64 -18.80 9.73 -1.92
N LEU A 65 -17.48 9.95 -1.93
CA LEU A 65 -16.51 8.90 -1.70
C LEU A 65 -16.47 8.50 -0.23
N PHE A 66 -16.63 9.43 0.72
CA PHE A 66 -16.49 9.11 2.15
C PHE A 66 -17.34 7.94 2.64
N PRO A 67 -18.66 7.86 2.44
CA PRO A 67 -19.45 6.74 2.95
C PRO A 67 -19.10 5.41 2.25
N VAL A 68 -18.78 5.44 0.95
CA VAL A 68 -18.44 4.23 0.18
C VAL A 68 -17.03 3.75 0.51
N VAL A 69 -16.05 4.65 0.54
CA VAL A 69 -14.68 4.39 0.96
C VAL A 69 -14.63 3.96 2.41
N PHE A 70 -15.45 4.52 3.30
CA PHE A 70 -15.55 4.09 4.69
C PHE A 70 -16.13 2.69 4.83
N LEU A 71 -17.28 2.41 4.20
CA LEU A 71 -17.89 1.07 4.20
C LEU A 71 -16.97 0.03 3.55
N PHE A 72 -16.28 0.42 2.48
CA PHE A 72 -15.33 -0.44 1.79
C PHE A 72 -14.05 -0.64 2.59
N ALA A 73 -13.47 0.39 3.20
CA ALA A 73 -12.31 0.26 4.08
C ALA A 73 -12.64 -0.62 5.29
N LEU A 74 -13.89 -0.58 5.76
CA LEU A 74 -14.40 -1.44 6.83
C LEU A 74 -14.56 -2.89 6.35
N ALA A 75 -15.14 -3.12 5.16
CA ALA A 75 -15.28 -4.44 4.54
C ALA A 75 -13.93 -5.05 4.14
N ALA A 76 -13.05 -4.25 3.54
CA ALA A 76 -11.67 -4.59 3.25
C ALA A 76 -10.91 -4.84 4.55
N GLY A 77 -11.12 -4.06 5.62
CA GLY A 77 -10.57 -4.32 6.95
C GLY A 77 -10.99 -5.68 7.54
N ILE A 78 -12.24 -6.10 7.28
CA ILE A 78 -12.77 -7.42 7.66
C ILE A 78 -12.14 -8.55 6.83
N MET A 79 -11.93 -8.34 5.52
CA MET A 79 -11.23 -9.30 4.65
C MET A 79 -9.71 -9.28 4.85
N LEU A 80 -9.14 -8.15 5.29
CA LEU A 80 -7.74 -7.92 5.69
C LEU A 80 -7.43 -8.51 7.06
N ALA A 81 -8.33 -9.28 7.67
CA ALA A 81 -7.91 -10.29 8.61
C ALA A 81 -6.90 -11.17 7.86
N ALA A 82 -5.60 -10.86 7.95
CA ALA A 82 -4.52 -11.60 7.31
C ALA A 82 -4.63 -13.10 7.62
N ARG A 83 -5.24 -13.42 8.77
CA ARG A 83 -5.65 -14.76 9.16
C ARG A 83 -6.61 -15.45 8.18
N PHE A 84 -7.65 -14.78 7.66
CA PHE A 84 -8.58 -15.38 6.71
C PHE A 84 -7.86 -15.79 5.42
N TRP A 85 -7.16 -14.86 4.78
CA TRP A 85 -6.41 -15.16 3.55
C TRP A 85 -5.26 -16.14 3.78
N SER A 86 -4.58 -16.07 4.93
CA SER A 86 -3.55 -17.04 5.30
C SER A 86 -4.14 -18.45 5.47
N GLN A 87 -5.20 -18.60 6.27
CA GLN A 87 -5.84 -19.91 6.49
C GLN A 87 -6.53 -20.46 5.25
N LEU A 88 -7.05 -19.59 4.38
CA LEU A 88 -7.57 -20.00 3.09
C LEU A 88 -6.43 -20.49 2.19
N SER A 89 -5.27 -19.82 2.23
CA SER A 89 -4.09 -20.19 1.46
C SER A 89 -3.57 -21.56 1.85
N ASP A 90 -3.57 -21.85 3.15
CA ASP A 90 -3.09 -23.14 3.67
C ASP A 90 -4.02 -24.31 3.28
N ARG A 91 -5.28 -24.04 2.89
CA ARG A 91 -6.27 -25.05 2.48
C ARG A 91 -6.41 -25.18 0.97
N THR A 92 -6.51 -24.06 0.26
CA THR A 92 -6.72 -24.02 -1.19
C THR A 92 -5.41 -24.11 -1.96
N GLY A 93 -4.28 -23.80 -1.31
CA GLY A 93 -2.96 -23.69 -1.93
C GLY A 93 -2.62 -22.24 -2.26
N ARG A 94 -1.36 -21.85 -2.00
CA ARG A 94 -0.87 -20.47 -2.11
C ARG A 94 -0.99 -19.92 -3.53
N LYS A 95 -0.76 -20.75 -4.54
CA LYS A 95 -0.85 -20.36 -5.95
C LYS A 95 -2.26 -19.93 -6.38
N HIS A 96 -3.31 -20.56 -5.86
CA HIS A 96 -4.69 -20.26 -6.27
C HIS A 96 -5.16 -18.92 -5.71
N ILE A 97 -4.72 -18.59 -4.50
CA ILE A 97 -5.01 -17.29 -3.89
C ILE A 97 -4.23 -16.19 -4.58
N LEU A 98 -2.95 -16.44 -4.89
CA LEU A 98 -2.15 -15.53 -5.69
C LEU A 98 -2.81 -15.26 -7.06
N PHE A 99 -3.27 -16.30 -7.74
CA PHE A 99 -3.98 -16.19 -9.01
C PHE A 99 -5.28 -15.37 -8.90
N ALA A 100 -6.09 -15.62 -7.87
CA ALA A 100 -7.31 -14.84 -7.61
C ALA A 100 -7.02 -13.35 -7.36
N ALA A 101 -6.00 -13.05 -6.55
CA ALA A 101 -5.58 -11.68 -6.25
C ALA A 101 -5.02 -10.95 -7.49
N LEU A 102 -4.22 -11.64 -8.31
CA LEU A 102 -3.74 -11.10 -9.59
C LEU A 102 -4.91 -10.83 -10.57
N GLY A 103 -5.92 -11.69 -10.58
CA GLY A 103 -7.15 -11.47 -11.34
C GLY A 103 -7.92 -10.24 -10.88
N GLY A 104 -7.99 -9.97 -9.58
CA GLY A 104 -8.58 -8.74 -9.03
C GLY A 104 -7.90 -7.47 -9.55
N GLY A 105 -6.57 -7.44 -9.52
CA GLY A 105 -5.80 -6.32 -10.09
C GLY A 105 -6.00 -6.17 -11.60
N LEU A 106 -6.04 -7.28 -12.34
CA LEU A 106 -6.30 -7.26 -13.79
C LEU A 106 -7.68 -6.67 -14.12
N VAL A 107 -8.70 -6.98 -13.32
CA VAL A 107 -10.04 -6.38 -13.48
C VAL A 107 -9.98 -4.87 -13.24
N ASN A 108 -9.30 -4.41 -12.20
CA ASN A 108 -9.17 -2.98 -11.92
C ASN A 108 -8.42 -2.23 -13.04
N ASP A 109 -7.31 -2.77 -13.53
CA ASP A 109 -6.56 -2.18 -14.63
C ASP A 109 -7.37 -2.17 -15.94
N THR A 110 -8.15 -3.23 -16.20
CA THR A 110 -9.05 -3.30 -17.37
C THR A 110 -10.16 -2.27 -17.28
N VAL A 111 -10.72 -2.06 -16.09
CA VAL A 111 -11.71 -1.00 -15.83
C VAL A 111 -11.09 0.38 -16.05
N ALA A 112 -9.88 0.62 -15.56
CA ALA A 112 -9.15 1.86 -15.79
C ALA A 112 -8.89 2.10 -17.29
N PHE A 113 -8.48 1.07 -18.02
CA PHE A 113 -8.32 1.13 -19.47
C PHE A 113 -9.63 1.45 -20.19
N ALA A 114 -10.72 0.77 -19.85
CA ALA A 114 -12.03 0.99 -20.46
C ALA A 114 -12.52 2.42 -20.28
N VAL A 115 -12.28 3.02 -19.10
CA VAL A 115 -12.58 4.44 -18.83
C VAL A 115 -11.67 5.37 -19.62
N SER A 116 -10.40 5.01 -19.80
CA SER A 116 -9.45 5.82 -20.59
C SER A 116 -9.70 5.76 -22.11
N ALA A 117 -10.37 4.72 -22.61
CA ALA A 117 -10.61 4.50 -24.03
C ALA A 117 -12.01 4.97 -24.50
N VAL A 118 -12.98 5.07 -23.60
CA VAL A 118 -14.37 5.43 -23.92
C VAL A 118 -14.69 6.83 -23.39
N PRO A 119 -15.21 7.76 -24.22
CA PRO A 119 -15.67 9.06 -23.74
C PRO A 119 -16.70 8.90 -22.62
N MET A 120 -16.54 9.65 -21.53
CA MET A 120 -17.35 9.53 -20.32
C MET A 120 -18.87 9.69 -20.57
N SER A 121 -19.26 10.34 -21.67
CA SER A 121 -20.65 10.48 -22.13
C SER A 121 -21.33 9.15 -22.48
N ARG A 122 -20.58 8.12 -22.88
CA ARG A 122 -21.11 6.80 -23.27
C ARG A 122 -21.17 5.79 -22.12
N ILE A 123 -20.60 6.12 -20.96
CA ILE A 123 -20.57 5.23 -19.80
C ILE A 123 -21.83 5.48 -18.95
N PRO A 124 -22.78 4.52 -18.85
CA PRO A 124 -24.05 4.73 -18.12
C PRO A 124 -23.84 5.09 -16.64
N THR A 125 -22.76 4.56 -16.06
CA THR A 125 -22.39 4.67 -14.63
C THR A 125 -21.48 5.88 -14.35
N GLY A 126 -20.94 6.54 -15.38
CA GLY A 126 -19.93 7.61 -15.22
C GLY A 126 -18.66 7.14 -14.49
N TRP A 127 -18.08 8.02 -13.66
CA TRP A 127 -16.82 7.77 -12.93
C TRP A 127 -16.94 6.68 -11.84
N TRP A 128 -18.16 6.31 -11.43
CA TRP A 128 -18.40 5.28 -10.41
C TRP A 128 -17.83 3.91 -10.76
N ILE A 129 -17.61 3.63 -12.04
CA ILE A 129 -17.03 2.36 -12.48
C ILE A 129 -15.61 2.15 -11.93
N LEU A 130 -14.83 3.23 -11.74
CA LEU A 130 -13.48 3.15 -11.13
C LEU A 130 -13.55 2.70 -9.67
N VAL A 131 -14.55 3.18 -8.92
CA VAL A 131 -14.78 2.77 -7.53
C VAL A 131 -15.12 1.28 -7.48
N TRP A 132 -15.99 0.80 -8.36
CA TRP A 132 -16.34 -0.62 -8.43
C TRP A 132 -15.14 -1.50 -8.84
N GLY A 133 -14.28 -1.03 -9.74
CA GLY A 133 -13.02 -1.71 -10.08
C GLY A 133 -12.13 -1.91 -8.85
N SER A 134 -11.94 -0.85 -8.06
CA SER A 134 -11.19 -0.90 -6.80
C SER A 134 -11.85 -1.79 -5.75
N VAL A 135 -13.19 -1.82 -5.69
CA VAL A 135 -13.93 -2.70 -4.79
C VAL A 135 -13.68 -4.17 -5.12
N ILE A 136 -13.77 -4.51 -6.40
CA ILE A 136 -13.55 -5.88 -6.89
C ILE A 136 -12.10 -6.31 -6.62
N GLU A 137 -11.12 -5.44 -6.87
CA GLU A 137 -9.72 -5.72 -6.53
C GLU A 137 -9.53 -5.99 -5.03
N GLY A 138 -10.11 -5.15 -4.15
CA GLY A 138 -9.97 -5.37 -2.71
C GLY A 138 -10.63 -6.66 -2.21
N VAL A 139 -11.76 -7.06 -2.80
CA VAL A 139 -12.46 -8.32 -2.46
C VAL A 139 -11.69 -9.54 -2.96
N LEU A 140 -11.15 -9.50 -4.18
CA LEU A 140 -10.40 -10.63 -4.76
C LEU A 140 -8.99 -10.77 -4.19
N GLY A 141 -8.50 -9.74 -3.52
CA GLY A 141 -7.18 -9.68 -2.92
C GLY A 141 -6.43 -8.49 -3.47
N SER A 142 -6.32 -7.44 -2.64
CA SER A 142 -5.51 -6.26 -2.96
C SER A 142 -4.03 -6.64 -3.16
N THR A 143 -3.24 -5.71 -3.67
CA THR A 143 -1.77 -5.78 -3.73
C THR A 143 -1.13 -6.32 -2.43
N GLY A 144 -1.72 -6.03 -1.26
CA GLY A 144 -1.28 -6.61 0.01
C GLY A 144 -1.32 -8.15 0.06
N VAL A 145 -2.39 -8.78 -0.45
CA VAL A 145 -2.50 -10.26 -0.51
C VAL A 145 -1.48 -10.84 -1.48
N VAL A 146 -1.25 -10.19 -2.62
CA VAL A 146 -0.20 -10.60 -3.58
C VAL A 146 1.17 -10.61 -2.90
N THR A 147 1.52 -9.54 -2.19
CA THR A 147 2.79 -9.48 -1.44
C THR A 147 2.84 -10.54 -0.34
N ALA A 148 1.78 -10.71 0.45
CA ALA A 148 1.73 -11.69 1.52
C ALA A 148 1.90 -13.12 0.98
N MET A 149 1.20 -13.48 -0.10
CA MET A 149 1.33 -14.80 -0.73
C MET A 149 2.71 -15.03 -1.32
N ALA A 150 3.33 -14.02 -1.94
CA ALA A 150 4.70 -14.13 -2.45
C ALA A 150 5.72 -14.34 -1.33
N GLN A 151 5.60 -13.58 -0.24
CA GLN A 151 6.47 -13.73 0.93
C GLN A 151 6.27 -15.09 1.61
N SER A 152 5.01 -15.52 1.78
CA SER A 152 4.69 -16.84 2.29
C SER A 152 5.28 -17.93 1.38
N TYR A 153 5.02 -17.90 0.08
CA TYR A 153 5.56 -18.86 -0.89
C TYR A 153 7.09 -18.98 -0.75
N MET A 154 7.79 -17.85 -0.63
CA MET A 154 9.24 -17.82 -0.37
C MET A 154 9.59 -18.57 0.92
N THR A 155 8.88 -18.34 2.03
CA THR A 155 9.17 -19.03 3.31
C THR A 155 8.97 -20.55 3.26
N ASP A 156 8.11 -21.07 2.38
CA ASP A 156 7.92 -22.51 2.22
C ASP A 156 9.08 -23.18 1.48
N VAL A 157 9.65 -22.48 0.49
CA VAL A 157 10.68 -23.05 -0.40
C VAL A 157 12.09 -22.76 0.10
N THR A 158 12.28 -21.75 0.95
CA THR A 158 13.60 -21.36 1.46
C THR A 158 13.90 -21.96 2.85
N ALA A 159 15.08 -22.55 2.99
CA ALA A 159 15.60 -23.04 4.26
C ALA A 159 15.83 -21.89 5.27
N SER A 160 15.76 -22.20 6.57
CA SER A 160 15.82 -21.20 7.66
C SER A 160 17.11 -20.37 7.70
N GLY A 161 18.25 -20.92 7.24
CA GLY A 161 19.55 -20.25 7.30
C GLY A 161 19.78 -19.15 6.25
N THR A 162 19.19 -19.26 5.06
CA THR A 162 19.36 -18.29 3.95
C THR A 162 18.15 -17.40 3.73
N ARG A 163 17.10 -17.59 4.53
CA ARG A 163 15.80 -16.92 4.40
C ARG A 163 15.91 -15.39 4.34
N SER A 164 16.72 -14.77 5.19
CA SER A 164 16.88 -13.31 5.20
C SER A 164 17.50 -12.75 3.91
N HIS A 165 18.42 -13.49 3.28
CA HIS A 165 19.03 -13.10 2.01
C HIS A 165 18.01 -13.19 0.87
N GLU A 166 17.27 -14.30 0.78
CA GLU A 166 16.23 -14.46 -0.24
C GLU A 166 15.09 -13.43 -0.09
N PHE A 167 14.72 -13.09 1.15
CA PHE A 167 13.80 -11.99 1.43
C PHE A 167 14.32 -10.65 0.92
N ALA A 168 15.58 -10.32 1.19
CA ALA A 168 16.19 -9.08 0.71
C ALA A 168 16.23 -9.03 -0.82
N LEU A 169 16.52 -10.15 -1.50
CA LEU A 169 16.49 -10.25 -2.96
C LEU A 169 15.07 -10.06 -3.51
N LEU A 170 14.06 -10.70 -2.92
CA LEU A 170 12.67 -10.55 -3.33
C LEU A 170 12.15 -9.11 -3.14
N THR A 171 12.53 -8.45 -2.05
CA THR A 171 12.21 -7.03 -1.86
C THR A 171 13.01 -6.14 -2.81
N GLY A 172 14.25 -6.51 -3.15
CA GLY A 172 15.07 -5.83 -4.14
C GLY A 172 14.45 -5.86 -5.54
N THR A 173 13.93 -7.01 -5.98
CA THR A 173 13.24 -7.13 -7.28
C THR A 173 11.91 -6.37 -7.32
N LEU A 174 11.21 -6.24 -6.19
CA LEU A 174 10.06 -5.35 -6.08
C LEU A 174 10.46 -3.90 -6.37
N PHE A 175 11.54 -3.40 -5.76
CA PHE A 175 12.01 -2.03 -6.01
C PHE A 175 12.59 -1.85 -7.41
N LEU A 176 13.18 -2.89 -8.01
CA LEU A 176 13.55 -2.89 -9.43
C LEU A 176 12.33 -2.61 -10.32
N GLY A 177 11.20 -3.27 -10.06
CA GLY A 177 9.96 -3.03 -10.78
C GLY A 177 9.45 -1.59 -10.64
N VAL A 178 9.47 -1.04 -9.42
CA VAL A 178 9.08 0.37 -9.16
C VAL A 178 10.08 1.36 -9.76
N ALA A 179 11.35 0.99 -9.88
CA ALA A 179 12.39 1.82 -10.51
C ALA A 179 12.18 1.91 -12.03
N PHE A 180 11.86 0.82 -12.71
CA PHE A 180 11.72 0.83 -14.16
C PHE A 180 10.30 1.16 -14.66
N GLY A 181 9.26 0.77 -13.91
CA GLY A 181 7.86 0.89 -14.34
C GLY A 181 7.43 2.30 -14.75
N PRO A 182 7.53 3.32 -13.87
CA PRO A 182 7.11 4.69 -14.17
C PRO A 182 7.95 5.35 -15.27
N THR A 183 9.25 5.05 -15.35
CA THR A 183 10.11 5.54 -16.45
C THR A 183 9.64 4.98 -17.78
N ILE A 184 9.43 3.67 -17.88
CA ILE A 184 8.93 3.03 -19.11
C ILE A 184 7.55 3.60 -19.48
N GLY A 185 6.63 3.72 -18.52
CA GLY A 185 5.31 4.30 -18.76
C GLY A 185 5.36 5.77 -19.19
N GLY A 186 6.25 6.57 -18.60
CA GLY A 186 6.48 7.96 -18.98
C GLY A 186 7.07 8.10 -20.38
N LEU A 187 7.98 7.21 -20.79
CA LEU A 187 8.51 7.18 -22.16
C LEU A 187 7.42 6.82 -23.16
N ILE A 188 6.59 5.81 -22.88
CA ILE A 188 5.47 5.42 -23.75
C ILE A 188 4.51 6.59 -23.92
N THR A 189 4.14 7.25 -22.82
CA THR A 189 3.27 8.44 -22.87
C THR A 189 3.89 9.56 -23.71
N LYS A 190 5.21 9.77 -23.61
CA LYS A 190 5.91 10.80 -24.41
C LYS A 190 5.91 10.49 -25.91
N TYR A 191 6.07 9.22 -26.30
CA TYR A 191 6.10 8.83 -27.72
C TYR A 191 4.72 8.72 -28.35
N THR A 192 3.72 8.29 -27.59
CA THR A 192 2.36 8.05 -28.10
C THR A 192 1.43 9.25 -27.88
N GLU A 193 1.86 10.26 -27.12
CA GLU A 193 1.10 11.47 -26.74
C GLU A 193 -0.26 11.16 -26.09
N SER A 194 -0.44 9.93 -25.60
CA SER A 194 -1.71 9.44 -25.07
C SER A 194 -1.47 8.61 -23.82
N LEU A 195 -2.14 8.99 -22.73
CA LEU A 195 -2.08 8.27 -21.45
C LEU A 195 -2.71 6.87 -21.54
N SER A 196 -3.73 6.71 -22.40
CA SER A 196 -4.45 5.44 -22.59
C SER A 196 -3.56 4.33 -23.15
N SER A 197 -2.55 4.69 -23.96
CA SER A 197 -1.56 3.74 -24.49
C SER A 197 -0.69 3.11 -23.40
N THR A 198 -0.33 3.89 -22.38
CA THR A 198 0.48 3.41 -21.25
C THR A 198 -0.33 2.46 -20.37
N ILE A 199 -1.62 2.77 -20.16
CA ILE A 199 -2.54 1.89 -19.42
C ILE A 199 -2.74 0.57 -20.18
N LEU A 200 -2.87 0.60 -21.51
CA LEU A 200 -2.99 -0.61 -22.33
C LEU A 200 -1.76 -1.53 -22.17
N VAL A 201 -0.55 -0.97 -22.23
CA VAL A 201 0.69 -1.74 -22.04
C VAL A 201 0.74 -2.33 -20.63
N ALA A 202 0.34 -1.57 -19.60
CA ALA A 202 0.27 -2.07 -18.23
C ALA A 202 -0.70 -3.24 -18.09
N VAL A 203 -1.91 -3.13 -18.68
CA VAL A 203 -2.90 -4.22 -18.73
C VAL A 203 -2.33 -5.45 -19.45
N ALA A 204 -1.63 -5.26 -20.58
CA ALA A 204 -1.03 -6.36 -21.33
C ALA A 204 0.05 -7.09 -20.51
N VAL A 205 0.93 -6.34 -19.82
CA VAL A 205 1.94 -6.92 -18.92
C VAL A 205 1.27 -7.67 -17.77
N ARG A 206 0.21 -7.11 -17.18
CA ARG A 206 -0.50 -7.78 -16.09
C ARG A 206 -1.25 -9.03 -16.54
N LEU A 207 -1.85 -9.00 -17.73
CA LEU A 207 -2.45 -10.16 -18.38
C LEU A 207 -1.42 -11.26 -18.63
N PHE A 208 -0.22 -10.91 -19.10
CA PHE A 208 0.88 -11.86 -19.29
C PHE A 208 1.27 -12.55 -17.98
N ILE A 209 1.43 -11.79 -16.88
CA ILE A 209 1.71 -12.34 -15.56
C ILE A 209 0.57 -13.27 -15.09
N PHE A 210 -0.68 -12.85 -15.29
CA PHE A 210 -1.86 -13.64 -14.94
C PHE A 210 -1.90 -14.99 -15.68
N VAL A 211 -1.57 -15.00 -16.98
CA VAL A 211 -1.54 -16.23 -17.79
C VAL A 211 -0.41 -17.18 -17.40
N ILE A 212 0.74 -16.66 -16.95
CA ILE A 212 1.88 -17.50 -16.55
C ILE A 212 1.70 -18.09 -15.14
N THR A 213 1.01 -17.39 -14.25
CA THR A 213 0.87 -17.77 -12.83
C THR A 213 0.37 -19.21 -12.60
N PRO A 214 -0.60 -19.76 -13.36
CA PRO A 214 -1.03 -21.16 -13.23
C PRO A 214 0.10 -22.19 -13.44
N GLY A 215 1.15 -21.84 -14.19
CA GLY A 215 2.33 -22.69 -14.41
C GLY A 215 3.27 -22.78 -13.20
N LEU A 216 3.05 -21.97 -12.15
CA LEU A 216 3.86 -22.01 -10.94
C LEU A 216 3.59 -23.31 -10.14
N PRO A 217 4.63 -24.03 -9.68
CA PRO A 217 4.45 -25.19 -8.82
C PRO A 217 3.78 -24.78 -7.50
N ASP A 218 3.06 -25.72 -6.88
CA ASP A 218 2.44 -25.46 -5.57
C ASP A 218 3.53 -25.55 -4.49
N SER A 219 3.66 -24.53 -3.63
CA SER A 219 4.65 -24.55 -2.53
C SER A 219 4.21 -25.45 -1.38
N LEU A 220 2.90 -25.64 -1.21
CA LEU A 220 2.38 -26.38 -0.08
C LEU A 220 2.44 -27.88 -0.35
N ARG A 221 3.03 -28.62 0.59
CA ARG A 221 3.03 -30.08 0.53
C ARG A 221 1.58 -30.61 0.70
N PRO A 222 1.18 -31.66 -0.07
CA PRO A 222 -0.21 -32.15 -0.04
C PRO A 222 -0.69 -32.62 1.35
N ASP A 223 0.22 -33.14 2.18
CA ASP A 223 -0.03 -33.61 3.54
C ASP A 223 -0.43 -32.48 4.49
N VAL A 224 0.27 -31.34 4.41
CA VAL A 224 -0.04 -30.13 5.19
C VAL A 224 -1.43 -29.59 4.82
N ARG A 225 -1.76 -29.60 3.53
CA ARG A 225 -3.08 -29.16 3.04
C ARG A 225 -4.22 -30.02 3.59
N ILE A 226 -4.06 -31.34 3.60
CA ILE A 226 -5.07 -32.26 4.13
C ILE A 226 -5.32 -32.00 5.62
N ARG A 227 -4.26 -31.78 6.41
CA ARG A 227 -4.38 -31.46 7.84
C ARG A 227 -5.11 -30.14 8.07
N ALA A 228 -4.78 -29.09 7.31
CA ALA A 228 -5.43 -27.79 7.41
C ALA A 228 -6.94 -27.85 7.05
N VAL A 229 -7.32 -28.67 6.07
CA VAL A 229 -8.73 -28.90 5.72
C VAL A 229 -9.46 -29.67 6.80
N ALA A 230 -8.84 -30.73 7.35
CA ALA A 230 -9.42 -31.52 8.42
C ALA A 230 -9.66 -30.69 9.69
N GLU A 231 -8.68 -29.88 10.11
CA GLU A 231 -8.79 -29.02 11.29
C GLU A 231 -9.82 -27.89 11.10
N HIS A 232 -9.97 -27.36 9.89
CA HIS A 232 -11.04 -26.39 9.63
C HIS A 232 -12.43 -27.04 9.73
N ARG A 233 -12.57 -28.27 9.23
CA ARG A 233 -13.83 -29.01 9.27
C ARG A 233 -14.26 -29.34 10.70
N THR A 234 -13.33 -29.73 11.58
CA THR A 234 -13.63 -29.96 13.00
C THR A 234 -14.09 -28.68 13.68
N ARG A 235 -13.38 -27.55 13.49
CA ARG A 235 -13.79 -26.24 14.05
C ARG A 235 -15.17 -25.78 13.57
N LEU A 236 -15.49 -26.01 12.30
CA LEU A 236 -16.82 -25.72 11.78
C LEU A 236 -17.87 -26.61 12.43
N HIS A 237 -17.61 -27.92 12.56
CA HIS A 237 -18.54 -28.85 13.21
C HIS A 237 -18.81 -28.47 14.67
N GLU A 238 -17.78 -28.12 15.44
CA GLU A 238 -17.91 -27.61 16.81
C GLU A 238 -18.75 -26.31 16.86
N ALA A 239 -18.53 -25.39 15.91
CA ALA A 239 -19.32 -24.17 15.81
C ALA A 239 -20.79 -24.42 15.41
N TYR A 240 -21.04 -25.39 14.53
CA TYR A 240 -22.39 -25.78 14.09
C TYR A 240 -23.17 -26.48 15.21
N GLU A 241 -22.52 -27.32 16.01
CA GLU A 241 -23.17 -28.09 17.08
C GLU A 241 -23.63 -27.20 18.23
N HIS A 242 -22.91 -26.11 18.51
CA HIS A 242 -23.21 -25.18 19.59
C HIS A 242 -24.27 -24.09 19.26
N GLN A 243 -24.79 -24.00 18.03
CA GLN A 243 -25.57 -22.83 17.60
C GLN A 243 -26.95 -23.19 17.02
N SER A 244 -28.02 -22.43 17.35
CA SER A 244 -29.43 -22.65 16.95
C SER A 244 -29.90 -21.76 15.78
N LYS A 245 -30.72 -22.29 14.85
CA LYS A 245 -31.01 -21.80 13.47
C LYS A 245 -31.40 -20.32 13.32
N THR A 246 -32.20 -19.75 14.23
CA THR A 246 -32.62 -18.33 14.15
C THR A 246 -31.54 -17.37 14.68
N MET A 247 -30.68 -17.87 15.55
CA MET A 247 -29.51 -17.18 16.08
C MET A 247 -28.34 -17.18 15.08
N HIS A 248 -28.45 -17.91 13.96
CA HIS A 248 -27.38 -18.02 12.96
C HIS A 248 -27.13 -16.71 12.22
N ALA A 249 -28.15 -16.02 11.73
CA ALA A 249 -27.92 -14.83 10.89
C ALA A 249 -27.26 -13.70 11.68
N TRP A 250 -27.80 -13.37 12.86
CA TRP A 250 -27.26 -12.29 13.71
C TRP A 250 -25.91 -12.62 14.33
N VAL A 251 -25.69 -13.85 14.78
CA VAL A 251 -24.39 -14.24 15.33
C VAL A 251 -23.36 -14.39 14.21
N THR A 252 -23.71 -14.88 13.02
CA THR A 252 -22.77 -14.95 11.88
C THR A 252 -22.37 -13.55 11.44
N VAL A 253 -23.30 -12.60 11.31
CA VAL A 253 -22.97 -11.20 10.98
C VAL A 253 -22.09 -10.57 12.07
N LYS A 254 -22.46 -10.74 13.35
CA LYS A 254 -21.66 -10.26 14.48
C LYS A 254 -20.27 -10.90 14.50
N GLN A 255 -20.17 -12.18 14.21
CA GLN A 255 -18.93 -12.94 14.24
C GLN A 255 -18.04 -12.55 13.07
N VAL A 256 -18.56 -12.43 11.85
CA VAL A 256 -17.82 -11.90 10.68
C VAL A 256 -17.30 -10.50 10.96
N LEU A 257 -18.13 -9.63 11.55
CA LEU A 257 -17.74 -8.27 11.92
C LEU A 257 -16.70 -8.21 13.05
N MET A 258 -16.78 -9.12 14.04
CA MET A 258 -15.87 -9.15 15.20
C MET A 258 -14.60 -9.99 15.00
N THR A 259 -14.58 -10.89 14.01
CA THR A 259 -13.42 -11.71 13.64
C THR A 259 -12.14 -10.89 13.41
N PRO A 260 -12.14 -9.77 12.67
CA PRO A 260 -10.93 -8.95 12.51
C PRO A 260 -10.41 -8.39 13.85
N PHE A 261 -11.29 -7.94 14.73
CA PHE A 261 -10.91 -7.42 16.05
C PHE A 261 -10.34 -8.52 16.96
N HIS A 262 -10.89 -9.73 16.91
CA HIS A 262 -10.33 -10.87 17.64
C HIS A 262 -8.94 -11.27 17.11
N ASN A 263 -8.70 -11.16 15.80
CA ASN A 263 -7.38 -11.42 15.23
C ASN A 263 -6.36 -10.34 15.59
N LEU A 264 -6.79 -9.10 15.74
CA LEU A 264 -5.95 -8.01 16.25
C LEU A 264 -5.62 -8.18 17.74
N ALA A 265 -6.40 -8.94 18.49
CA ALA A 265 -6.07 -9.28 19.88
C ALA A 265 -4.76 -10.10 20.00
N PHE A 266 -4.29 -10.73 18.92
CA PHE A 266 -2.96 -11.34 18.86
C PHE A 266 -1.83 -10.30 19.02
N LEU A 267 -2.04 -9.06 18.56
CA LEU A 267 -1.06 -7.99 18.68
C LEU A 267 -1.00 -7.42 20.11
N LEU A 268 -1.98 -7.72 20.97
CA LEU A 268 -1.99 -7.25 22.35
C LEU A 268 -0.91 -7.96 23.19
N PRO A 269 -0.47 -7.35 24.31
CA PRO A 269 0.58 -7.94 25.14
C PRO A 269 0.14 -9.30 25.70
N GLN A 270 0.71 -10.39 25.17
CA GLN A 270 0.42 -11.75 25.64
C GLN A 270 1.40 -12.16 26.75
N GLY A 271 0.93 -13.02 27.65
CA GLY A 271 1.80 -13.73 28.58
C GLY A 271 2.68 -14.71 27.81
N ARG A 272 3.96 -14.78 28.14
CA ARG A 272 4.97 -15.57 27.39
C ARG A 272 4.77 -17.09 27.47
N SER A 273 3.91 -17.57 28.40
CA SER A 273 3.54 -18.99 28.58
C SER A 273 2.73 -19.57 27.41
N ASP A 274 1.80 -18.81 26.83
CA ASP A 274 0.86 -19.32 25.82
C ASP A 274 1.53 -19.66 24.48
N HIS A 275 2.65 -18.99 24.17
CA HIS A 275 3.30 -19.07 22.87
C HIS A 275 4.25 -20.28 22.74
N TYR A 276 4.77 -20.79 23.87
CA TYR A 276 5.62 -21.98 23.94
C TYR A 276 4.83 -23.27 24.24
N GLU A 277 3.76 -23.19 25.05
CA GLU A 277 2.90 -24.35 25.33
C GLU A 277 2.20 -24.88 24.08
N ARG A 278 1.79 -24.01 23.15
CA ARG A 278 1.19 -24.44 21.87
C ARG A 278 2.17 -25.11 20.89
N LEU A 279 3.47 -24.81 20.97
CA LEU A 279 4.49 -25.43 20.13
C LEU A 279 4.95 -26.80 20.67
N ARG A 280 4.66 -27.11 21.95
CA ARG A 280 5.20 -28.28 22.65
C ARG A 280 4.15 -29.32 23.05
N GLY A 281 2.90 -29.13 22.65
CA GLY A 281 1.77 -29.99 23.01
C GLY A 281 1.78 -31.42 22.44
N ASP A 282 2.85 -31.85 21.77
CA ASP A 282 2.89 -33.17 21.11
C ASP A 282 4.07 -34.08 21.56
N GLU A 283 4.95 -33.64 22.46
CA GLU A 283 6.01 -34.52 22.98
C GLU A 283 6.17 -34.44 24.50
N SER A 284 5.51 -35.40 25.17
CA SER A 284 6.03 -36.20 26.28
C SER A 284 6.48 -35.50 27.58
N GLY A 285 5.70 -35.76 28.65
CA GLY A 285 6.22 -36.31 29.91
C GLY A 285 6.98 -35.39 30.88
N ASN A 286 6.36 -35.13 32.03
CA ASN A 286 6.96 -34.73 33.31
C ASN A 286 8.09 -33.68 33.25
N PHE A 287 7.71 -32.40 33.25
CA PHE A 287 8.57 -31.35 33.78
C PHE A 287 7.77 -30.46 34.73
N GLN A 288 8.20 -30.36 35.99
CA GLN A 288 7.61 -29.47 36.99
C GLN A 288 7.75 -28.01 36.53
N ALA A 289 6.64 -27.44 36.03
CA ALA A 289 6.57 -26.05 35.63
C ALA A 289 6.68 -25.13 36.85
N HIS A 290 7.86 -24.54 37.03
CA HIS A 290 8.02 -23.38 37.92
C HIS A 290 7.33 -22.18 37.26
N SER A 291 6.09 -21.88 37.66
CA SER A 291 5.37 -20.66 37.26
C SER A 291 6.01 -19.40 37.86
N ARG A 292 7.15 -18.97 37.32
CA ARG A 292 7.59 -17.58 37.46
C ARG A 292 6.67 -16.72 36.59
N HIS A 293 6.05 -15.71 37.19
CA HIS A 293 5.31 -14.67 36.47
C HIS A 293 6.28 -13.94 35.53
N GLU A 294 6.36 -14.39 34.28
CA GLU A 294 7.19 -13.76 33.25
C GLU A 294 6.46 -12.55 32.67
N PRO A 295 7.13 -11.39 32.49
CA PRO A 295 6.46 -10.15 32.09
C PRO A 295 5.81 -10.28 30.70
N ARG A 296 4.64 -9.63 30.54
CA ARG A 296 3.89 -9.59 29.28
C ARG A 296 4.77 -8.97 28.19
N ASN A 297 4.96 -9.68 27.08
CA ASN A 297 5.79 -9.20 25.98
C ASN A 297 4.96 -8.33 25.03
N ALA A 298 5.23 -7.02 25.03
CA ALA A 298 4.56 -6.05 24.16
C ALA A 298 5.32 -5.77 22.86
N SER A 299 6.40 -6.50 22.56
CA SER A 299 7.25 -6.24 21.38
C SER A 299 6.48 -6.28 20.05
N LEU A 300 5.55 -7.22 19.91
CA LEU A 300 4.70 -7.34 18.72
C LEU A 300 3.75 -6.15 18.56
N LEU A 301 3.19 -5.65 19.67
CA LEU A 301 2.35 -4.46 19.68
C LEU A 301 3.14 -3.26 19.17
N PHE A 302 4.32 -2.99 19.74
CA PHE A 302 5.16 -1.87 19.35
C PHE A 302 5.65 -1.98 17.90
N LEU A 303 6.04 -3.18 17.45
CA LEU A 303 6.45 -3.40 16.06
C LEU A 303 5.29 -3.11 15.09
N SER A 304 4.08 -3.61 15.40
CA SER A 304 2.91 -3.38 14.57
C SER A 304 2.50 -1.91 14.53
N ALA A 305 2.59 -1.20 15.65
CA ALA A 305 2.32 0.23 15.72
C ALA A 305 3.33 1.06 14.91
N ALA A 306 4.63 0.76 15.02
CA ALA A 306 5.66 1.42 14.24
C ALA A 306 5.47 1.20 12.74
N TYR A 307 5.14 -0.03 12.34
CA TYR A 307 4.83 -0.34 10.93
C TYR A 307 3.57 0.38 10.44
N ALA A 308 2.52 0.47 11.25
CA ALA A 308 1.31 1.21 10.90
C ALA A 308 1.57 2.71 10.67
N VAL A 309 2.44 3.31 11.50
CA VAL A 309 2.88 4.70 11.32
C VAL A 309 3.67 4.87 10.02
N GLU A 310 4.60 3.95 9.73
CA GLU A 310 5.39 3.96 8.49
C GLU A 310 4.48 3.89 7.24
N VAL A 311 3.52 2.96 7.23
CA VAL A 311 2.58 2.82 6.11
C VAL A 311 1.71 4.07 5.96
N THR A 312 1.34 4.72 7.07
CA THR A 312 0.63 6.00 7.02
C THR A 312 1.48 7.10 6.38
N CYS A 313 2.79 7.12 6.62
CA CYS A 313 3.69 8.07 5.96
C CYS A 313 3.76 7.86 4.44
N MET A 314 3.52 6.65 3.91
CA MET A 314 3.43 6.44 2.46
C MET A 314 2.28 7.22 1.81
N ALA A 315 1.21 7.56 2.55
CA ALA A 315 0.09 8.35 2.04
C ALA A 315 0.47 9.80 1.68
N VAL A 316 1.66 10.26 2.07
CA VAL A 316 2.20 11.57 1.68
C VAL A 316 2.67 11.55 0.21
N VAL A 317 2.95 10.40 -0.39
CA VAL A 317 3.53 10.31 -1.75
C VAL A 317 2.61 10.90 -2.83
N PRO A 318 1.31 10.59 -2.91
CA PRO A 318 0.41 11.21 -3.88
C PRO A 318 0.32 12.73 -3.73
N ILE A 319 0.35 13.23 -2.49
CA ILE A 319 0.33 14.67 -2.19
C ILE A 319 1.59 15.34 -2.73
N LYS A 320 2.77 14.72 -2.54
CA LYS A 320 4.03 15.21 -3.09
C LYS A 320 4.01 15.24 -4.63
N ILE A 321 3.47 14.20 -5.27
CA ILE A 321 3.32 14.15 -6.73
C ILE A 321 2.42 15.29 -7.21
N GLN A 322 1.27 15.48 -6.58
CA GLN A 322 0.34 16.54 -6.96
C GLN A 322 0.92 17.94 -6.73
N TYR A 323 1.67 18.13 -5.63
CA TYR A 323 2.38 19.37 -5.35
C TYR A 323 3.37 19.71 -6.47
N VAL A 324 4.20 18.76 -6.91
CA VAL A 324 5.17 19.04 -7.98
C VAL A 324 4.52 19.26 -9.34
N GLN A 325 3.38 18.63 -9.61
CA GLN A 325 2.60 18.89 -10.82
C GLN A 325 1.99 20.29 -10.83
N LEU A 326 1.42 20.73 -9.70
CA LEU A 326 0.73 22.02 -9.60
C LEU A 326 1.71 23.20 -9.47
N VAL A 327 2.77 23.06 -8.69
CA VAL A 327 3.70 24.17 -8.39
C VAL A 327 4.84 24.25 -9.40
N PHE A 328 5.39 23.12 -9.84
CA PHE A 328 6.52 23.08 -10.76
C PHE A 328 6.12 22.71 -12.19
N GLY A 329 4.83 22.48 -12.47
CA GLY A 329 4.35 22.12 -13.81
C GLY A 329 4.92 20.79 -14.33
N TRP A 330 5.30 19.87 -13.43
CA TRP A 330 5.92 18.61 -13.85
C TRP A 330 4.96 17.77 -14.68
N SER A 331 5.39 17.40 -15.88
CA SER A 331 4.66 16.46 -16.73
C SER A 331 4.69 15.04 -16.14
N SER A 332 3.78 14.18 -16.60
CA SER A 332 3.71 12.78 -16.18
C SER A 332 5.02 12.02 -16.36
N SER A 333 5.83 12.40 -17.36
CA SER A 333 7.16 11.80 -17.59
C SER A 333 8.19 12.25 -16.53
N ALA A 334 8.19 13.52 -16.14
CA ALA A 334 9.06 14.03 -15.07
C ALA A 334 8.73 13.40 -13.71
N VAL A 335 7.43 13.26 -13.40
CA VAL A 335 6.96 12.52 -12.21
C VAL A 335 7.43 11.06 -12.26
N GLY A 336 7.31 10.40 -13.41
CA GLY A 336 7.79 9.03 -13.61
C GLY A 336 9.27 8.88 -13.28
N LEU A 337 10.12 9.77 -13.80
CA LEU A 337 11.57 9.78 -13.53
C LEU A 337 11.88 9.97 -12.05
N PHE A 338 11.16 10.85 -11.35
CA PHE A 338 11.34 11.07 -9.91
C PHE A 338 11.02 9.82 -9.08
N VAL A 339 9.87 9.18 -9.35
CA VAL A 339 9.49 7.94 -8.66
C VAL A 339 10.52 6.85 -8.93
N SER A 340 10.96 6.72 -10.18
CA SER A 340 11.99 5.78 -10.60
C SER A 340 13.32 5.99 -9.90
N PHE A 341 13.79 7.24 -9.78
CA PHE A 341 15.03 7.58 -9.07
C PHE A 341 14.96 7.21 -7.58
N SER A 342 13.83 7.51 -6.92
CA SER A 342 13.62 7.15 -5.51
C SER A 342 13.67 5.64 -5.28
N ALA A 343 13.10 4.86 -6.20
CA ALA A 343 13.10 3.40 -6.13
C ALA A 343 14.47 2.79 -6.48
N MET A 344 15.19 3.35 -7.45
CA MET A 344 16.56 2.94 -7.80
C MET A 344 17.50 3.07 -6.60
N THR A 345 17.37 4.15 -5.84
CA THR A 345 18.15 4.38 -4.61
C THR A 345 17.88 3.28 -3.56
N ARG A 346 16.62 2.89 -3.37
CA ARG A 346 16.22 1.81 -2.45
C ARG A 346 16.73 0.45 -2.91
N MET A 347 16.63 0.18 -4.21
CA MET A 347 17.14 -1.04 -4.83
C MET A 347 18.66 -1.18 -4.63
N LEU A 348 19.44 -0.14 -4.95
CA LEU A 348 20.89 -0.14 -4.75
C LEU A 348 21.26 -0.34 -3.28
N THR A 349 20.51 0.30 -2.37
CA THR A 349 20.73 0.15 -0.93
C THR A 349 20.50 -1.29 -0.46
N LEU A 350 19.42 -1.94 -0.89
CA LEU A 350 19.07 -3.29 -0.41
C LEU A 350 19.86 -4.40 -1.11
N THR A 351 20.18 -4.23 -2.40
CA THR A 351 20.84 -5.28 -3.20
C THR A 351 22.36 -5.17 -3.20
N VAL A 352 22.92 -3.97 -3.09
CA VAL A 352 24.38 -3.75 -3.18
C VAL A 352 24.96 -3.32 -1.84
N LEU A 353 24.44 -2.26 -1.22
CA LEU A 353 25.03 -1.73 0.02
C LEU A 353 24.84 -2.67 1.21
N LEU A 354 23.64 -3.22 1.40
CA LEU A 354 23.36 -4.09 2.55
C LEU A 354 24.26 -5.35 2.55
N PRO A 355 24.44 -6.10 1.45
CA PRO A 355 25.37 -7.23 1.44
C PRO A 355 26.84 -6.83 1.60
N LEU A 356 27.24 -5.63 1.16
CA LEU A 356 28.60 -5.12 1.34
C LEU A 356 28.91 -4.72 2.78
N ILE A 357 27.93 -4.20 3.51
CA ILE A 357 28.08 -3.80 4.93
C ILE A 357 28.09 -5.02 5.85
N VAL A 358 27.36 -6.07 5.49
CA VAL A 358 27.23 -7.29 6.30
C VAL A 358 28.43 -8.24 6.12
N ARG A 359 29.19 -8.10 5.03
CA ARG A 359 30.49 -8.78 4.84
C ARG A 359 31.58 -8.07 5.63
#